data_AF-A0A7V8DMH3-F1
#
_entry.id   AF-A0A7V8DMH3-F1
#
_cell.length_a   1.000
_cell.length_b   1.000
_cell.length_c   1.000
_cell.angle_alpha   90.00
_cell.angle_beta   90.00
_cell.angle_gamma   90.00
#
_symmetry.space_group_name_H-M   'P 1'
#
loop_
_entity.id
_entity.type
_entity.pdbx_description
1 polymer ?
#
loop_
_entity_poly.entity_id
_entity_poly.type
_entity_poly.pdbx_seq_one_letter_code
_entity_poly.pdbx_strand_id
1 'polypeptide(L)'
;MEILVGISGLLIALYALYSGLGLWMSAQVQYIEQGNEPMRDEDGLTILDHMPKAHIEIMKHYYLGVRGFLSRLSFISLLAALAALLVSSKFVVFLFGIGLGIDCLLFLTYENRAKFLSETSPAERHFDAMQYALLLAAFLVLAFDNFN
;
A
#
# COMPACT_ATOMS: atom_id res chain seq x y z
N MET A 1 24.55 0.32 -12.34
CA MET A 1 23.12 -0.03 -12.42
C MET A 1 22.70 -0.85 -11.21
N GLU A 2 23.47 -1.86 -10.82
CA GLU A 2 23.20 -2.75 -9.68
C GLU A 2 22.82 -2.05 -8.36
N ILE A 3 23.54 -0.99 -7.96
CA ILE A 3 23.20 -0.22 -6.74
C ILE A 3 21.78 0.37 -6.82
N LEU A 4 21.39 0.91 -7.98
CA LEU A 4 20.06 1.51 -8.18
C LEU A 4 18.96 0.44 -8.19
N VAL A 5 19.24 -0.74 -8.74
CA VAL A 5 18.34 -1.91 -8.67
C VAL A 5 18.16 -2.36 -7.22
N GLY A 6 19.23 -2.41 -6.43
CA GLY A 6 19.17 -2.71 -4.99
C GLY A 6 18.33 -1.70 -4.21
N ILE A 7 18.51 -0.40 -4.46
CA ILE A 7 17.67 0.66 -3.86
C ILE A 7 16.21 0.50 -4.27
N SER A 8 15.95 0.19 -5.55
CA SER A 8 14.58 -0.04 -6.04
C SER A 8 13.92 -1.22 -5.32
N GLY A 9 14.66 -2.31 -5.10
CA GLY A 9 14.20 -3.46 -4.31
C GLY A 9 13.86 -3.09 -2.86
N LEU A 10 14.68 -2.27 -2.21
CA LEU A 10 14.41 -1.78 -0.85
C LEU A 10 13.14 -0.93 -0.80
N LEU A 11 12.93 -0.05 -1.78
CA LEU A 11 11.72 0.77 -1.87
C LEU A 11 10.45 -0.09 -2.05
N ILE A 12 10.51 -1.11 -2.91
CA ILE A 12 9.41 -2.07 -3.07
C ILE A 12 9.15 -2.81 -1.77
N ALA A 13 10.20 -3.25 -1.07
CA ALA A 13 10.08 -4.00 0.19
C ALA A 13 9.43 -3.15 1.29
N LEU A 14 9.88 -1.91 1.46
CA LEU A 14 9.29 -0.97 2.41
C LEU A 14 7.82 -0.73 2.08
N TYR A 15 7.50 -0.50 0.80
CA TYR A 15 6.13 -0.27 0.39
C TYR A 15 5.23 -1.50 0.56
N ALA A 16 5.75 -2.70 0.29
CA ALA A 16 5.04 -3.94 0.57
C ALA A 16 4.73 -4.09 2.06
N LEU A 17 5.67 -3.75 2.95
CA LEU A 17 5.43 -3.73 4.40
C LEU A 17 4.32 -2.75 4.79
N TYR A 18 4.34 -1.51 4.25
CA TYR A 18 3.29 -0.52 4.47
C TYR A 18 1.93 -1.00 3.96
N SER A 19 1.88 -1.59 2.77
CA SER A 19 0.66 -2.14 2.17
C SER A 19 0.10 -3.31 2.99
N GLY A 20 0.97 -4.21 3.47
CA GLY A 20 0.60 -5.31 4.36
C GLY A 20 0.06 -4.82 5.70
N LEU A 21 0.67 -3.79 6.28
CA LEU A 21 0.17 -3.14 7.49
C LEU A 21 -1.22 -2.51 7.25
N GLY A 22 -1.42 -1.84 6.10
CA GLY A 22 -2.72 -1.30 5.69
C GLY A 22 -3.80 -2.38 5.58
N LEU A 23 -3.50 -3.50 4.93
CA LEU A 23 -4.40 -4.65 4.84
C LEU A 23 -4.74 -5.24 6.21
N TRP A 24 -3.74 -5.35 7.09
CA TRP A 24 -3.94 -5.85 8.44
C TRP A 24 -4.81 -4.89 9.27
N MET A 25 -4.56 -3.57 9.22
CA MET A 25 -5.39 -2.56 9.88
C MET A 25 -6.84 -2.59 9.35
N SER A 26 -7.00 -2.71 8.03
CA SER A 26 -8.30 -2.87 7.38
C SER A 26 -9.05 -4.11 7.89
N ALA A 27 -8.34 -5.22 8.13
CA ALA A 27 -8.90 -6.42 8.75
C ALA A 27 -9.36 -6.18 10.21
N GLN A 28 -8.61 -5.40 10.98
CA GLN A 28 -9.00 -5.04 12.34
C GLN A 28 -10.26 -4.17 12.37
N VAL A 29 -10.35 -3.17 11.49
CA VAL A 29 -11.56 -2.33 11.35
C VAL A 29 -12.77 -3.20 11.07
N GLN A 30 -12.69 -4.10 10.11
CA GLN A 30 -13.76 -5.06 9.79
C GLN A 30 -14.12 -5.93 11.00
N TYR A 31 -13.12 -6.52 11.67
CA TYR A 31 -13.35 -7.42 12.78
C TYR A 31 -14.19 -6.75 13.88
N ILE A 32 -13.90 -5.47 14.16
CA ILE A 32 -14.63 -4.65 15.14
C ILE A 32 -16.03 -4.27 14.63
N GLU A 33 -16.17 -3.90 13.35
CA GLU A 33 -17.48 -3.59 12.76
C GLU A 33 -18.44 -4.79 12.75
N GLN A 34 -17.91 -6.01 12.76
CA GLN A 34 -18.71 -7.23 12.90
C GLN A 34 -19.19 -7.50 14.34
N GLY A 35 -18.89 -6.59 15.27
CA GLY A 35 -19.30 -6.68 16.68
C GLY A 35 -18.35 -7.50 17.56
N ASN A 36 -17.17 -7.86 17.05
CA ASN A 36 -16.16 -8.52 17.87
C ASN A 36 -15.42 -7.52 18.75
N GLU A 37 -14.87 -7.99 19.86
CA GLU A 37 -14.08 -7.14 20.76
C GLU A 37 -12.76 -6.72 20.09
N PRO A 38 -12.41 -5.42 20.11
CA PRO A 38 -11.15 -4.94 19.55
C PRO A 38 -9.96 -5.51 20.33
N MET A 39 -8.86 -5.79 19.63
CA MET A 39 -7.58 -6.01 20.31
C MET A 39 -7.19 -4.72 21.06
N ARG A 40 -6.91 -4.88 22.36
CA ARG A 40 -6.49 -3.82 23.26
C ARG A 40 -5.04 -4.02 23.65
N ASP A 41 -4.32 -2.92 23.80
CA ASP A 41 -2.99 -2.92 24.40
C ASP A 41 -3.06 -2.97 25.94
N GLU A 42 -1.89 -2.89 26.59
CA GLU A 42 -1.75 -2.90 28.05
C GLU A 42 -2.46 -1.70 28.73
N ASP A 43 -2.65 -0.61 28.00
CA ASP A 43 -3.36 0.61 28.45
C ASP A 43 -4.87 0.57 28.17
N GLY A 44 -5.36 -0.52 27.56
CA GLY A 44 -6.77 -0.72 27.22
C GLY A 44 -7.23 0.05 25.99
N LEU A 45 -6.31 0.67 25.25
CA LEU A 45 -6.56 1.39 24.00
C LEU A 45 -6.59 0.44 22.83
N THR A 46 -7.39 0.78 21.82
CA THR A 46 -7.47 0.03 20.57
C THR A 46 -6.61 0.70 19.51
N ILE A 47 -6.18 -0.08 18.52
CA ILE A 47 -5.41 0.46 17.40
C ILE A 47 -6.19 1.51 16.59
N LEU A 48 -7.52 1.49 16.69
CA LEU A 48 -8.40 2.48 16.05
C LEU A 48 -8.40 3.83 16.78
N ASP A 49 -8.14 3.84 18.09
CA ASP A 49 -8.12 5.08 18.88
C ASP A 49 -6.95 5.99 18.49
N HIS A 50 -5.90 5.40 17.93
CA HIS A 50 -4.73 6.11 17.41
C HIS A 50 -4.86 6.53 15.94
N MET A 51 -5.91 6.09 15.24
CA MET A 51 -6.10 6.39 13.81
C MET A 51 -7.05 7.57 13.59
N PRO A 52 -6.71 8.52 12.69
CA PRO A 52 -7.66 9.54 12.27
C PRO A 52 -8.91 8.90 11.64
N LYS A 53 -10.09 9.46 11.91
CA LYS A 53 -11.36 8.95 11.37
C LYS A 53 -11.37 8.77 9.85
N ALA A 54 -10.71 9.68 9.13
CA ALA A 54 -10.54 9.59 7.67
C ALA A 54 -9.84 8.30 7.23
N HIS A 55 -8.85 7.84 8.00
CA HIS A 55 -8.12 6.60 7.73
C HIS A 55 -8.99 5.37 8.02
N ILE A 56 -9.78 5.40 9.08
CA ILE A 56 -10.70 4.29 9.37
C ILE A 56 -11.71 4.14 8.22
N GLU A 57 -12.24 5.25 7.69
CA GLU A 57 -13.19 5.23 6.56
C GLU A 57 -12.57 4.73 5.25
N ILE A 58 -11.33 5.08 4.93
CA ILE A 58 -10.65 4.53 3.75
C ILE A 58 -10.32 3.05 3.94
N MET A 59 -10.01 2.60 5.16
CA MET A 59 -9.72 1.20 5.44
C MET A 59 -10.94 0.29 5.26
N LYS A 60 -12.15 0.77 5.57
CA LYS A 60 -13.41 0.05 5.26
C LYS A 60 -13.58 -0.16 3.77
N HIS A 61 -13.21 0.85 2.98
CA HIS A 61 -13.27 0.81 1.53
C HIS A 61 -12.37 -0.28 0.94
N TYR A 62 -11.24 -0.56 1.60
CA TYR A 62 -10.21 -1.50 1.14
C TYR A 62 -10.37 -2.93 1.65
N TYR A 63 -11.41 -3.27 2.42
CA TYR A 63 -11.58 -4.64 2.90
C TYR A 63 -12.64 -5.45 2.14
N LEU A 64 -13.75 -4.81 1.78
CA LEU A 64 -14.93 -5.51 1.28
C LEU A 64 -15.08 -5.43 -0.24
N GLY A 65 -15.77 -6.44 -0.79
CA GLY A 65 -16.13 -6.49 -2.21
C GLY A 65 -14.92 -6.49 -3.16
N VAL A 66 -15.14 -5.91 -4.34
CA VAL A 66 -14.14 -5.84 -5.42
C VAL A 66 -12.90 -5.04 -5.00
N ARG A 67 -13.08 -3.97 -4.21
CA ARG A 67 -11.99 -3.12 -3.73
C ARG A 67 -11.06 -3.86 -2.78
N GLY A 68 -11.62 -4.67 -1.88
CA GLY A 68 -10.83 -5.54 -1.01
C GLY A 68 -10.07 -6.63 -1.75
N PHE A 69 -10.67 -7.21 -2.79
CA PHE A 69 -9.96 -8.14 -3.67
C PHE A 69 -8.78 -7.45 -4.38
N LEU A 70 -9.00 -6.27 -4.95
CA LEU A 70 -7.97 -5.49 -5.63
C LEU A 70 -6.84 -5.08 -4.67
N SER A 71 -7.14 -4.68 -3.44
CA SER A 71 -6.10 -4.33 -2.45
C SER A 71 -5.19 -5.52 -2.13
N ARG A 72 -5.77 -6.72 -1.94
CA ARG A 72 -4.99 -7.96 -1.75
C ARG A 72 -4.20 -8.33 -2.99
N LEU A 73 -4.77 -8.17 -4.18
CA LEU A 73 -4.08 -8.44 -5.44
C LEU A 73 -2.89 -7.49 -5.65
N SER A 74 -3.04 -6.22 -5.30
CA SER A 74 -1.94 -5.24 -5.29
C SER A 74 -0.80 -5.73 -4.38
N PHE A 75 -1.11 -6.06 -3.12
CA PHE A 75 -0.12 -6.55 -2.16
C PHE A 75 0.58 -7.84 -2.62
N ILE A 76 -0.18 -8.83 -3.11
CA ILE A 76 0.39 -10.08 -3.65
C ILE A 76 1.30 -9.79 -4.84
N SER A 77 0.94 -8.83 -5.70
CA SER A 77 1.76 -8.42 -6.84
C SER A 77 3.08 -7.78 -6.39
N LEU A 78 3.08 -7.00 -5.30
CA LEU A 78 4.30 -6.46 -4.70
C LEU A 78 5.20 -7.57 -4.14
N LEU A 79 4.64 -8.56 -3.43
CA LEU A 79 5.40 -9.71 -2.94
C LEU A 79 5.98 -10.55 -4.08
N ALA A 80 5.19 -10.77 -5.13
CA ALA A 80 5.64 -11.48 -6.33
C ALA A 80 6.73 -10.69 -7.07
N ALA A 81 6.65 -9.35 -7.10
CA ALA A 81 7.71 -8.51 -7.66
C ALA A 81 9.02 -8.66 -6.88
N LEU A 82 8.97 -8.67 -5.54
CA LEU A 82 10.16 -8.93 -4.70
C LEU A 82 10.76 -10.31 -4.96
N ALA A 83 9.92 -11.34 -5.04
CA ALA A 83 10.37 -12.69 -5.36
C ALA A 83 11.02 -12.75 -6.75
N ALA A 84 10.41 -12.09 -7.75
CA ALA A 84 10.96 -11.98 -9.10
C ALA A 84 12.30 -11.24 -9.11
N LEU A 85 12.45 -10.17 -8.32
CA LEU A 85 13.70 -9.43 -8.19
C LEU A 85 14.82 -10.30 -7.61
N LEU A 86 14.54 -11.11 -6.59
CA LEU A 86 15.52 -12.01 -5.96
C LEU A 86 16.08 -13.07 -6.90
N VAL A 87 15.31 -13.46 -7.92
CA VAL A 87 15.73 -14.42 -8.94
C VAL A 87 16.12 -13.74 -10.27
N SER A 88 16.32 -12.42 -10.25
CA SER A 88 16.69 -11.61 -11.42
C SER A 88 15.76 -11.81 -12.62
N SER A 89 14.46 -11.94 -12.36
CA SER A 89 13.44 -12.19 -13.38
C SER A 89 12.87 -10.90 -13.95
N LYS A 90 12.76 -10.84 -15.28
CA LYS A 90 12.14 -9.70 -16.02
C LYS A 90 10.68 -9.46 -15.66
N PHE A 91 10.01 -10.43 -15.03
CA PHE A 91 8.65 -10.26 -14.54
C PHE A 91 8.53 -9.24 -13.39
N VAL A 92 9.64 -8.85 -12.74
CA VAL A 92 9.62 -7.83 -11.69
C VAL A 92 8.94 -6.54 -12.13
N VAL A 93 9.19 -6.08 -13.36
CA VAL A 93 8.62 -4.83 -13.89
C VAL A 93 7.11 -4.95 -14.05
N PHE A 94 6.62 -6.06 -14.59
CA PHE A 94 5.20 -6.28 -14.79
C PHE A 94 4.46 -6.42 -13.47
N LEU A 95 4.99 -7.22 -12.54
CA LEU A 95 4.38 -7.45 -11.23
C LEU A 95 4.37 -6.18 -10.39
N PHE A 96 5.47 -5.42 -10.40
CA PHE A 96 5.53 -4.15 -9.69
C PHE A 96 4.59 -3.11 -10.30
N GLY A 97 4.54 -3.03 -11.63
CA GLY A 97 3.61 -2.14 -12.34
C GLY A 97 2.14 -2.47 -12.07
N ILE A 98 1.78 -3.75 -12.02
CA ILE A 98 0.42 -4.19 -11.64
C ILE A 98 0.10 -3.76 -10.21
N GLY A 99 1.00 -4.02 -9.26
CA GLY A 99 0.82 -3.62 -7.86
C GLY A 99 0.56 -2.12 -7.72
N LEU A 100 1.47 -1.29 -8.25
CA LEU A 100 1.33 0.17 -8.24
C LEU A 100 0.06 0.65 -8.96
N GLY A 101 -0.24 0.07 -10.13
CA GLY A 101 -1.40 0.46 -10.92
C GLY A 101 -2.72 0.21 -10.19
N ILE A 102 -2.85 -0.94 -9.53
CA ILE A 102 -4.04 -1.27 -8.74
C ILE A 102 -4.16 -0.35 -7.52
N ASP A 103 -3.06 -0.11 -6.81
CA ASP A 103 -3.08 0.77 -5.64
C ASP A 103 -3.50 2.21 -5.99
N CYS A 104 -2.92 2.77 -7.06
CA CYS A 104 -3.34 4.05 -7.61
C CYS A 104 -4.82 4.06 -8.01
N LEU A 105 -5.30 3.00 -8.67
CA LEU A 105 -6.70 2.90 -9.08
C LEU A 105 -7.65 2.89 -7.87
N LEU A 106 -7.29 2.17 -6.81
CA LEU A 106 -8.07 2.13 -5.57
C LEU A 106 -8.25 3.52 -4.95
N PHE A 107 -7.18 4.32 -4.89
CA PHE A 107 -7.27 5.68 -4.37
C PHE A 107 -8.02 6.63 -5.33
N LEU A 108 -7.79 6.53 -6.64
CA LEU A 108 -8.46 7.37 -7.64
C LEU A 108 -9.97 7.13 -7.69
N THR A 109 -10.39 5.88 -7.48
CA THR A 109 -11.80 5.45 -7.46
C THR A 109 -12.46 5.56 -6.08
N TYR A 110 -11.74 6.09 -5.09
CA TYR A 110 -12.30 6.38 -3.78
C TYR A 110 -13.23 7.60 -3.85
N GLU A 111 -14.52 7.37 -3.64
CA GLU A 111 -15.59 8.37 -3.78
C GLU A 111 -15.40 9.57 -2.85
N ASN A 112 -14.87 9.34 -1.64
CA ASN A 112 -14.66 10.38 -0.63
C ASN A 112 -13.24 10.96 -0.65
N ARG A 113 -12.49 10.82 -1.75
CA ARG A 113 -11.10 11.31 -1.88
C ARG A 113 -10.94 12.77 -1.47
N ALA A 114 -11.83 13.66 -1.91
CA ALA A 114 -11.74 15.09 -1.59
C ALA A 114 -11.88 15.34 -0.09
N LYS A 115 -12.79 14.62 0.58
CA LYS A 115 -12.99 14.68 2.02
C LYS A 115 -11.76 14.13 2.77
N PHE A 116 -11.27 12.95 2.38
CA PHE A 116 -10.05 12.38 2.94
C PHE A 116 -8.87 13.35 2.84
N LEU A 117 -8.62 13.90 1.64
CA LEU A 117 -7.56 14.88 1.43
C LEU A 117 -7.74 16.18 2.24
N SER A 118 -8.97 16.54 2.64
CA SER A 118 -9.23 17.70 3.49
C SER A 118 -9.04 17.41 4.99
N GLU A 119 -9.15 16.14 5.38
CA GLU A 119 -9.02 15.67 6.76
C GLU A 119 -7.59 15.17 7.06
N THR A 120 -6.75 14.96 6.04
CA THR A 120 -5.33 14.61 6.18
C THR A 120 -4.42 15.83 6.23
N SER A 121 -3.35 15.71 7.03
CA SER A 121 -2.44 16.83 7.24
C SER A 121 -1.64 17.15 5.97
N PRO A 122 -1.17 18.39 5.78
CA PRO A 122 -0.24 18.69 4.68
C PRO A 122 1.02 17.82 4.71
N ALA A 123 1.59 17.56 5.89
CA ALA A 123 2.81 16.75 6.02
C ALA A 123 2.61 15.32 5.54
N GLU A 124 1.48 14.70 5.91
CA GLU A 124 1.09 13.36 5.48
C GLU A 124 0.92 13.28 3.95
N ARG A 125 0.21 14.24 3.35
CA ARG A 125 0.04 14.29 1.88
C ARG A 125 1.36 14.45 1.13
N HIS A 126 2.32 15.19 1.69
CA HIS A 126 3.66 15.31 1.10
C HIS A 126 4.44 14.00 1.23
N PHE A 127 4.32 13.31 2.36
CA PHE A 127 4.94 12.01 2.56
C PHE A 127 4.41 10.99 1.55
N ASP A 128 3.08 10.91 1.37
CA ASP A 128 2.46 10.04 0.37
C ASP A 128 2.93 10.38 -1.05
N ALA A 129 2.91 11.66 -1.43
CA ALA A 129 3.36 12.10 -2.74
C ALA A 129 4.83 11.76 -3.00
N MET A 130 5.70 11.94 -2.00
CA MET A 130 7.11 11.58 -2.08
C MET A 130 7.29 10.07 -2.22
N GLN A 131 6.53 9.27 -1.46
CA GLN A 131 6.57 7.82 -1.55
C GLN A 131 6.17 7.33 -2.95
N TYR A 132 5.08 7.85 -3.54
CA TYR A 132 4.71 7.51 -4.92
C TYR A 132 5.74 7.97 -5.95
N ALA A 133 6.37 9.12 -5.77
CA ALA A 133 7.44 9.58 -6.65
C ALA A 133 8.66 8.65 -6.60
N LEU A 134 9.04 8.18 -5.40
CA LEU A 134 10.13 7.21 -5.22
C LEU A 134 9.78 5.85 -5.84
N LEU A 135 8.55 5.38 -5.69
CA LEU A 135 8.09 4.13 -6.30
C LEU A 135 8.05 4.21 -7.82
N LEU A 136 7.64 5.35 -8.38
CA LEU A 136 7.71 5.60 -9.82
C LEU A 136 9.15 5.63 -10.32
N ALA A 137 10.06 6.27 -9.59
CA ALA A 137 11.49 6.26 -9.93
C ALA A 137 12.07 4.83 -9.89
N ALA A 138 11.75 4.04 -8.86
CA ALA A 138 12.12 2.63 -8.76
C ALA A 138 11.59 1.81 -9.96
N PHE A 139 10.33 2.07 -10.36
CA PHE A 139 9.73 1.40 -11.51
C PHE A 139 10.49 1.73 -12.80
N LEU A 140 10.85 3.00 -13.02
CA LEU A 140 11.61 3.43 -14.20
C LEU A 140 13.02 2.82 -14.22
N VAL A 141 13.70 2.74 -13.08
CA VAL A 141 15.01 2.08 -12.97
C VAL A 141 14.91 0.61 -13.36
N LEU A 142 13.93 -0.11 -12.80
CA LEU A 142 13.74 -1.52 -13.11
C LEU A 142 13.34 -1.75 -14.57
N ALA A 143 12.48 -0.89 -15.13
CA ALA A 143 12.12 -0.95 -16.54
C ALA A 143 13.35 -0.72 -17.44
N PHE A 144 14.16 0.30 -17.15
CA PHE A 144 15.35 0.60 -17.93
C PHE A 144 16.38 -0.53 -17.88
N ASP A 145 16.58 -1.15 -16.70
CA ASP A 145 17.49 -2.28 -16.52
C ASP A 145 17.03 -3.57 -17.22
N ASN A 146 15.71 -3.81 -17.33
CA ASN A 146 15.18 -5.05 -17.90
C ASN A 146 14.99 -5.02 -19.43
N PHE A 147 14.88 -3.83 -20.01
CA PHE A 147 14.59 -3.61 -21.43
C PHE A 147 15.76 -3.04 -22.25
N ASN A 148 16.90 -2.73 -21.63
CA ASN A 148 18.18 -2.46 -22.30
C ASN A 148 19.16 -3.62 -22.06
#